data_AF-A0A5J5GMW8-F1
#
_entry.id   AF-A0A5J5GMW8-F1
#
_cell.length_a   1.000
_cell.length_b   1.000
_cell.length_c   1.000
_cell.angle_alpha   90.00
_cell.angle_beta   90.00
_cell.angle_gamma   90.00
#
_symmetry.space_group_name_H-M   'P 1'
#
loop_
_entity.id
_entity.type
_entity.pdbx_description
1 polymer ?
#
loop_
_entity_poly.entity_id
_entity_poly.type
_entity_poly.pdbx_seq_one_letter_code
_entity_poly.pdbx_strand_id
1 'polypeptide(L)'
;MRSLRWTTALLAAAVLAFGGFWIANVPDRDLRGTWGTLGYGLGFDIGRFRIKVYEVTPGSCIEAFTIPANLWLLDRAAGYRFTSPEPDRLTIYVDEVVGPIEAEPATFSDRCGEAPDLTAAGQWDLFWTTFNQHYPFFEQNGVDWSDRRALGQDVEDEASLAAAMGAAVAEIDDHNVALILGSESYFGGSDPDWTDRAQEFADVTEAQLSSVGTVDEAEITYGRLPDDIGVIRLDGMDPGRGWGSGYDTRARHILSDLLVSFGPLEGLVLDLRWNTGGSNRAATGYASLFGETPRTVGTKAVQQGPELMGEPIPVEIDETPLPGFDGPVVILTSGATRGAAEVFLLAMRDLPQVTVLGEPTAGSLSDSMSRHMPNDWQFVLSHQVYRDSAGEAFDGRGVPPHEQLGLDVEAFDQGRDTALEAAVDLLK
;
A
#
# COMPACT_ATOMS: atom_id res chain seq x y z
N MET A 1 -40.68 24.03 -32.48
CA MET A 1 -39.50 24.67 -33.13
C MET A 1 -38.67 25.56 -32.19
N ARG A 2 -39.26 26.42 -31.33
CA ARG A 2 -38.47 27.22 -30.36
C ARG A 2 -37.76 26.35 -29.31
N SER A 3 -38.42 25.38 -28.69
CA SER A 3 -37.81 24.46 -27.70
C SER A 3 -36.64 23.64 -28.25
N LEU A 4 -36.71 23.21 -29.52
CA LEU A 4 -35.64 22.47 -30.19
C LEU A 4 -34.38 23.33 -30.42
N ARG A 5 -34.54 24.64 -30.67
CA ARG A 5 -33.41 25.57 -30.86
C ARG A 5 -32.69 25.88 -29.55
N TRP A 6 -33.43 25.96 -28.45
CA TRP A 6 -32.86 26.16 -27.11
C TRP A 6 -32.10 24.93 -26.63
N THR A 7 -32.65 23.74 -26.82
CA THR A 7 -31.96 22.48 -26.50
C THR A 7 -30.70 22.30 -27.33
N THR A 8 -30.72 22.58 -28.63
CA THR A 8 -29.49 22.54 -29.46
C THR A 8 -28.46 23.60 -29.06
N ALA A 9 -28.88 24.80 -28.65
CA ALA A 9 -27.95 25.84 -28.22
C ALA A 9 -27.31 25.52 -26.85
N LEU A 10 -28.09 24.96 -25.92
CA LEU A 10 -27.59 24.48 -24.63
C LEU A 10 -26.63 23.29 -24.81
N LEU A 11 -26.96 22.36 -25.70
CA LEU A 11 -26.06 21.24 -26.07
C LEU A 11 -24.76 21.76 -26.69
N ALA A 12 -24.82 22.72 -27.62
CA ALA A 12 -23.64 23.31 -28.23
C ALA A 12 -22.77 24.06 -27.20
N ALA A 13 -23.40 24.83 -26.30
CA ALA A 13 -22.70 25.51 -25.21
C ALA A 13 -22.05 24.52 -24.25
N ALA A 14 -22.73 23.42 -23.90
CA ALA A 14 -22.18 22.36 -23.08
C ALA A 14 -20.98 21.66 -23.75
N VAL A 15 -21.06 21.38 -25.06
CA VAL A 15 -19.95 20.80 -25.83
C VAL A 15 -18.76 21.76 -25.90
N LEU A 16 -18.99 23.06 -26.11
CA LEU A 16 -17.93 24.06 -26.11
C LEU A 16 -17.29 24.23 -24.73
N ALA A 17 -18.10 24.25 -23.67
CA ALA A 17 -17.61 24.30 -22.29
C ALA A 17 -16.79 23.05 -21.94
N PHE A 18 -17.27 21.86 -22.32
CA PHE A 18 -16.55 20.61 -22.14
C PHE A 18 -15.23 20.59 -22.93
N GLY A 19 -15.25 21.04 -24.18
CA GLY A 19 -14.04 21.16 -25.01
C GLY A 19 -13.03 22.16 -24.43
N GLY A 20 -13.50 23.31 -23.95
CA GLY A 20 -12.67 24.31 -23.27
C GLY A 20 -12.05 23.77 -21.98
N PHE A 21 -12.86 23.09 -21.15
CA PHE A 21 -12.39 22.41 -19.94
C PHE A 21 -11.34 21.35 -20.27
N TRP A 22 -11.54 20.56 -21.32
CA TRP A 22 -10.56 19.56 -21.73
C TRP A 22 -9.23 20.19 -22.13
N ILE A 23 -9.27 21.20 -23.00
CA ILE A 23 -8.07 21.89 -23.50
C ILE A 23 -7.31 22.59 -22.38
N ALA A 24 -8.00 23.13 -21.38
CA ALA A 24 -7.38 23.80 -20.25
C ALA A 24 -6.63 22.86 -19.29
N ASN A 25 -6.90 21.55 -19.35
CA ASN A 25 -6.37 20.56 -18.40
C ASN A 25 -5.56 19.45 -19.09
N VAL A 26 -5.12 19.66 -20.33
CA VAL A 26 -4.16 18.75 -20.99
C VAL A 26 -2.77 18.93 -20.39
N PRO A 27 -1.89 17.91 -20.47
CA PRO A 27 -0.52 18.05 -20.01
C PRO A 27 0.24 19.19 -20.70
N ASP A 28 0.99 19.94 -19.91
CA ASP A 28 1.90 20.97 -20.39
C ASP A 28 3.03 20.37 -21.24
N ARG A 29 3.85 21.22 -21.87
CA ARG A 29 4.83 20.76 -22.87
C ARG A 29 6.00 20.00 -22.23
N ASP A 30 6.40 20.44 -21.05
CA ASP A 30 7.41 19.85 -20.18
C ASP A 30 7.01 18.45 -19.69
N LEU A 31 5.72 18.22 -19.39
CA LEU A 31 5.24 16.89 -18.99
C LEU A 31 5.19 15.88 -20.15
N ARG A 32 5.12 16.35 -21.40
CA ARG A 32 4.89 15.51 -22.58
C ARG A 32 6.16 14.84 -23.07
N GLY A 33 6.10 13.53 -23.27
CA GLY A 33 7.24 12.72 -23.71
C GLY A 33 7.16 11.30 -23.16
N THR A 34 8.24 10.55 -23.37
CA THR A 34 8.43 9.20 -22.86
C THR A 34 9.32 9.22 -21.63
N TRP A 35 8.84 8.67 -20.52
CA TRP A 35 9.47 8.71 -19.20
C TRP A 35 9.58 7.31 -18.60
N GLY A 36 10.75 6.92 -18.11
CA GLY A 36 10.96 5.65 -17.39
C GLY A 36 11.11 5.91 -15.90
N THR A 37 10.34 5.21 -15.07
CA THR A 37 10.41 5.34 -13.61
C THR A 37 11.66 4.68 -13.03
N LEU A 38 12.19 5.29 -11.97
CA LEU A 38 13.39 4.79 -11.29
C LEU A 38 13.01 3.65 -10.32
N GLY A 39 13.33 2.42 -10.70
CA GLY A 39 13.11 1.22 -9.88
C GLY A 39 11.68 0.66 -9.86
N TYR A 40 10.70 1.39 -10.41
CA TYR A 40 9.32 0.88 -10.50
C TYR A 40 9.03 0.11 -11.78
N GLY A 41 9.96 0.05 -12.74
CA GLY A 41 9.79 -0.71 -14.00
C GLY A 41 8.58 -0.26 -14.83
N LEU A 42 8.21 1.02 -14.75
CA LEU A 42 7.10 1.59 -15.51
C LEU A 42 7.60 2.60 -16.55
N GLY A 43 6.96 2.60 -17.71
CA GLY A 43 7.15 3.59 -18.76
C GLY A 43 5.87 4.41 -18.97
N PHE A 44 5.99 5.73 -19.04
CA PHE A 44 4.89 6.65 -19.34
C PHE A 44 5.10 7.31 -20.70
N ASP A 45 4.15 7.18 -21.63
CA ASP A 45 4.06 8.00 -22.84
C ASP A 45 2.94 9.04 -22.63
N ILE A 46 3.35 10.24 -22.23
CA ILE A 46 2.46 11.35 -21.90
C ILE A 46 2.22 12.17 -23.18
N GLY A 47 1.08 11.92 -23.81
CA GLY A 47 0.58 12.68 -24.94
C GLY A 47 -0.33 13.85 -24.55
N ARG A 48 -0.82 14.58 -25.55
CA ARG A 48 -1.75 15.71 -25.33
C ARG A 48 -3.14 15.28 -24.88
N PHE A 49 -3.60 14.09 -25.27
CA PHE A 49 -4.98 13.64 -25.05
C PHE A 49 -5.06 12.28 -24.35
N ARG A 50 -3.96 11.54 -24.30
CA ARG A 50 -3.85 10.22 -23.69
C ARG A 50 -2.50 10.09 -22.99
N ILE A 51 -2.48 9.35 -21.89
CA ILE A 51 -1.28 8.86 -21.24
C ILE A 51 -1.32 7.35 -21.37
N LYS A 52 -0.25 6.76 -21.91
CA LYS A 52 -0.08 5.31 -21.91
C LYS A 52 0.92 4.92 -20.84
N VAL A 53 0.60 3.86 -20.09
CA VAL A 53 1.48 3.30 -19.08
C VAL A 53 1.88 1.90 -19.52
N TYR A 54 3.18 1.62 -19.43
CA TYR A 54 3.78 0.36 -19.82
C TYR A 54 4.53 -0.24 -18.63
N GLU A 55 4.55 -1.56 -18.54
CA GLU A 55 5.49 -2.30 -17.73
C GLU A 55 6.73 -2.61 -18.58
N VAL A 56 7.90 -2.16 -18.12
CA VAL A 56 9.13 -2.16 -18.91
C VAL A 56 10.20 -2.95 -18.16
N THR A 57 10.80 -3.90 -18.87
CA THR A 57 12.01 -4.63 -18.45
C THR A 57 13.04 -4.56 -19.58
N PRO A 58 14.30 -5.01 -19.38
CA PRO A 58 15.28 -5.04 -20.47
C PRO A 58 14.82 -5.84 -21.71
N GLY A 59 13.98 -6.86 -21.49
CA GLY A 59 13.53 -7.81 -22.53
C GLY A 59 12.05 -7.71 -22.94
N SER A 60 11.23 -6.92 -22.25
CA SER A 60 9.78 -6.83 -22.51
C SER A 60 9.24 -5.42 -22.33
N CYS A 61 8.18 -5.10 -23.06
CA CYS A 61 7.38 -3.90 -22.85
C CYS A 61 5.90 -4.21 -23.10
N ILE A 62 5.10 -4.16 -22.04
CA ILE A 62 3.68 -4.53 -22.07
C ILE A 62 2.86 -3.27 -21.76
N GLU A 63 1.87 -2.92 -22.60
CA GLU A 63 0.94 -1.82 -22.28
C GLU A 63 0.03 -2.27 -21.13
N ALA A 64 0.17 -1.63 -19.97
CA ALA A 64 -0.66 -1.92 -18.80
C ALA A 64 -2.05 -1.28 -18.97
N PHE A 65 -2.08 0.02 -19.26
CA PHE A 65 -3.33 0.74 -19.51
C PHE A 65 -3.12 2.07 -20.23
N THR A 66 -4.19 2.56 -20.86
CA THR A 66 -4.26 3.90 -21.46
C THR A 66 -5.36 4.71 -20.77
N ILE A 67 -5.02 5.91 -20.29
CA ILE A 67 -5.95 6.84 -19.66
C ILE A 67 -6.08 8.15 -20.46
N PRO A 68 -7.23 8.85 -20.38
CA PRO A 68 -7.35 10.17 -20.95
C PRO A 68 -6.46 11.19 -20.21
N ALA A 69 -5.73 12.02 -20.97
CA ALA A 69 -4.80 13.01 -20.41
C ALA A 69 -5.53 14.29 -19.98
N ASN A 70 -6.35 14.21 -18.94
CA ASN A 70 -6.95 15.36 -18.28
C ASN A 70 -6.42 15.42 -16.84
N LEU A 71 -5.42 16.27 -16.59
CA LEU A 71 -4.68 16.30 -15.31
C LEU A 71 -5.58 16.62 -14.11
N TRP A 72 -6.58 17.47 -14.29
CA TRP A 72 -7.53 17.81 -13.22
C TRP A 72 -8.40 16.62 -12.82
N LEU A 73 -8.88 15.84 -13.79
CA LEU A 73 -9.63 14.63 -13.52
C LEU A 73 -8.74 13.54 -12.91
N LEU A 74 -7.51 13.40 -13.40
CA LEU A 74 -6.55 12.44 -12.85
C LEU A 74 -6.25 12.72 -11.38
N ASP A 75 -5.99 13.97 -11.00
CA ASP A 75 -5.76 14.38 -9.61
C ASP A 75 -7.01 14.13 -8.76
N ARG A 76 -8.17 14.63 -9.16
CA ARG A 76 -9.38 14.57 -8.30
C ARG A 76 -10.09 13.23 -8.26
N ALA A 77 -10.10 12.51 -9.37
CA ALA A 77 -10.90 11.29 -9.52
C ALA A 77 -10.05 10.03 -9.46
N ALA A 78 -8.72 10.12 -9.60
CA ALA A 78 -7.83 8.97 -9.57
C ALA A 78 -6.62 9.14 -8.62
N GLY A 79 -6.37 10.34 -8.09
CA GLY A 79 -5.26 10.58 -7.14
C GLY A 79 -3.89 10.63 -7.80
N TYR A 80 -3.81 11.00 -9.09
CA TYR A 80 -2.54 11.12 -9.83
C TYR A 80 -2.22 12.56 -10.17
N ARG A 81 -1.03 13.01 -9.74
CA ARG A 81 -0.50 14.33 -10.09
C ARG A 81 0.88 14.20 -10.72
N PHE A 82 1.11 14.99 -11.76
CA PHE A 82 2.37 15.00 -12.51
C PHE A 82 2.98 16.39 -12.43
N THR A 83 4.28 16.46 -12.15
CA THR A 83 5.05 17.70 -12.16
C THR A 83 6.40 17.44 -12.82
N SER A 84 6.96 18.45 -13.50
CA SER A 84 8.33 18.40 -14.02
C SER A 84 9.12 19.55 -13.42
N PRO A 85 9.78 19.35 -12.26
CA PRO A 85 10.54 20.42 -11.61
C PRO A 85 11.77 20.83 -12.43
N GLU A 86 12.32 19.88 -13.21
CA GLU A 86 13.47 20.04 -14.09
C GLU A 86 13.14 19.44 -15.47
N PRO A 87 13.72 19.96 -16.57
CA PRO A 87 13.36 19.54 -17.93
C PRO A 87 13.52 18.03 -18.23
N ASP A 88 14.38 17.36 -17.47
CA ASP A 88 14.75 15.95 -17.56
C ASP A 88 14.28 15.15 -16.34
N ARG A 89 13.30 15.66 -15.60
CA ARG A 89 12.70 14.94 -14.48
C ARG A 89 11.19 15.05 -14.47
N LEU A 90 10.52 13.91 -14.31
CA LEU A 90 9.10 13.80 -14.07
C LEU A 90 8.88 13.22 -12.67
N THR A 91 8.09 13.92 -11.89
CA THR A 91 7.70 13.50 -10.54
C THR A 91 6.20 13.19 -10.55
N ILE A 92 5.85 11.98 -10.14
CA ILE A 92 4.49 11.45 -10.15
C ILE A 92 4.05 11.22 -8.70
N TYR A 93 2.97 11.86 -8.28
CA TYR A 93 2.37 11.64 -6.98
C TYR A 93 1.17 10.72 -7.13
N VAL A 94 1.09 9.72 -6.26
CA VAL A 94 -0.01 8.75 -6.18
C VAL A 94 -0.55 8.79 -4.76
N ASP A 95 -1.84 9.08 -4.59
CA ASP A 95 -2.46 9.30 -3.28
C ASP A 95 -2.41 8.11 -2.32
N GLU A 96 -2.06 6.90 -2.79
CA GLU A 96 -1.94 5.68 -1.97
C GLU A 96 -0.51 5.43 -1.46
N VAL A 97 0.48 6.04 -2.14
CA VAL A 97 1.90 5.76 -1.95
C VAL A 97 2.55 6.91 -1.17
N VAL A 98 3.41 6.56 -0.22
CA VAL A 98 4.24 7.56 0.47
C VAL A 98 5.34 8.06 -0.45
N GLY A 99 5.47 9.39 -0.59
CA GLY A 99 6.49 10.00 -1.43
C GLY A 99 6.24 9.86 -2.94
N PRO A 100 6.94 10.66 -3.77
CA PRO A 100 6.75 10.63 -5.20
C PRO A 100 7.48 9.46 -5.88
N ILE A 101 6.97 9.10 -7.06
CA ILE A 101 7.67 8.27 -8.04
C ILE A 101 8.42 9.17 -8.99
N GLU A 102 9.73 8.97 -9.10
CA GLU A 102 10.60 9.75 -9.99
C GLU A 102 10.81 9.01 -11.31
N ALA A 103 10.88 9.77 -12.39
CA ALA A 103 11.10 9.27 -13.74
C ALA A 103 11.99 10.19 -14.57
N GLU A 104 12.73 9.58 -15.49
CA GLU A 104 13.68 10.24 -16.40
C GLU A 104 13.28 10.00 -17.87
N PRO A 105 13.74 10.84 -18.82
CA PRO A 105 13.49 10.64 -20.23
C PRO A 105 13.97 9.26 -20.69
N ALA A 106 13.10 8.50 -21.37
CA ALA A 106 13.40 7.12 -21.77
C ALA A 106 13.02 6.84 -23.23
N THR A 107 13.73 5.90 -23.84
CA THR A 107 13.52 5.45 -25.24
C THR A 107 13.06 4.00 -25.29
N PHE A 108 11.90 3.71 -24.69
CA PHE A 108 11.28 2.38 -24.77
C PHE A 108 10.23 2.25 -25.87
N SER A 109 9.64 3.37 -26.35
CA SER A 109 8.45 3.36 -27.22
C SER A 109 8.60 2.53 -28.49
N ASP A 110 9.81 2.45 -29.05
CA ASP A 110 10.06 1.68 -30.29
C ASP A 110 9.96 0.16 -30.08
N ARG A 111 10.05 -0.30 -28.83
CA ARG A 111 9.88 -1.70 -28.41
C ARG A 111 8.48 -1.99 -27.87
N CYS A 112 7.68 -0.96 -27.63
CA CYS A 112 6.38 -1.05 -26.99
C CYS A 112 5.28 -0.99 -28.06
N GLY A 113 4.53 -2.08 -28.21
CA GLY A 113 3.55 -2.27 -29.27
C GLY A 113 2.53 -3.35 -28.94
N GLU A 114 2.22 -4.24 -29.88
CA GLU A 114 1.50 -5.48 -29.55
C GLU A 114 2.27 -6.25 -28.47
N ALA A 115 1.55 -6.89 -27.54
CA ALA A 115 2.18 -7.68 -26.48
C ALA A 115 3.20 -8.63 -27.10
N PRO A 116 4.43 -8.69 -26.56
CA PRO A 116 5.45 -9.53 -27.16
C PRO A 116 4.97 -10.98 -27.14
N ASP A 117 4.99 -11.64 -28.29
CA ASP A 117 4.72 -13.08 -28.43
C ASP A 117 5.91 -13.84 -27.83
N LEU A 118 5.97 -13.87 -26.50
CA LEU A 118 7.01 -14.55 -25.75
C LEU A 118 6.70 -16.04 -25.67
N THR A 119 7.67 -16.86 -26.07
CA THR A 119 7.67 -18.29 -25.75
C THR A 119 7.65 -18.49 -24.23
N ALA A 120 7.31 -19.70 -23.77
CA ALA A 120 7.38 -20.04 -22.34
C ALA A 120 8.77 -19.70 -21.73
N ALA A 121 9.85 -20.01 -22.45
CA ALA A 121 11.21 -19.62 -22.04
C ALA A 121 11.43 -18.10 -21.97
N GLY A 122 10.87 -17.32 -22.91
CA GLY A 122 10.92 -15.86 -22.86
C GLY A 122 10.13 -15.27 -21.70
N GLN A 123 9.01 -15.89 -21.34
CA GLN A 123 8.20 -15.54 -20.18
C GLN A 123 8.91 -15.87 -18.86
N TRP A 124 9.61 -16.99 -18.79
CA TRP A 124 10.52 -17.30 -17.69
C TRP A 124 11.61 -16.23 -17.54
N ASP A 125 12.25 -15.85 -18.64
CA ASP A 125 13.30 -14.82 -18.62
C ASP A 125 12.78 -13.47 -18.12
N LEU A 126 11.55 -13.08 -18.51
CA LEU A 126 10.86 -11.89 -18.01
C LEU A 126 10.66 -11.96 -16.49
N PHE A 127 10.04 -13.05 -16.02
CA PHE A 127 9.76 -13.28 -14.60
C PHE A 127 11.05 -13.22 -13.76
N TRP A 128 12.04 -14.03 -14.13
CA TRP A 128 13.30 -14.13 -13.39
C TRP A 128 14.03 -12.78 -13.35
N THR A 129 14.07 -12.07 -14.49
CA THR A 129 14.78 -10.78 -14.59
C THR A 129 14.09 -9.71 -13.75
N THR A 130 12.75 -9.73 -13.69
CA THR A 130 11.99 -8.77 -12.90
C THR A 130 12.28 -8.93 -11.41
N PHE A 131 12.22 -10.15 -10.89
CA PHE A 131 12.60 -10.44 -9.51
C PHE A 131 14.05 -10.05 -9.22
N ASN A 132 14.98 -10.41 -10.11
CA ASN A 132 16.40 -10.06 -9.96
C ASN A 132 16.64 -8.54 -9.90
N GLN A 133 15.82 -7.75 -10.59
CA GLN A 133 15.97 -6.29 -10.65
C GLN A 133 15.32 -5.56 -9.48
N HIS A 134 14.20 -6.10 -8.98
CA HIS A 134 13.31 -5.34 -8.12
C HIS A 134 13.12 -5.93 -6.72
N TYR A 135 13.38 -7.23 -6.51
CA TYR A 135 13.17 -7.84 -5.20
C TYR A 135 14.37 -7.61 -4.27
N PRO A 136 14.20 -6.94 -3.10
CA PRO A 136 15.32 -6.59 -2.22
C PRO A 136 15.64 -7.67 -1.17
N PHE A 137 14.81 -8.70 -0.99
CA PHE A 137 14.85 -9.56 0.22
C PHE A 137 15.36 -10.98 -0.01
N PHE A 138 16.15 -11.23 -1.07
CA PHE A 138 16.69 -12.58 -1.31
C PHE A 138 17.56 -13.11 -0.17
N GLU A 139 18.51 -12.28 0.32
CA GLU A 139 19.41 -12.64 1.42
C GLU A 139 18.63 -12.95 2.71
N GLN A 140 17.61 -12.14 3.00
CA GLN A 140 16.76 -12.30 4.18
C GLN A 140 15.99 -13.62 4.17
N ASN A 141 15.56 -14.06 2.99
CA ASN A 141 14.89 -15.35 2.80
C ASN A 141 15.88 -16.53 2.64
N GLY A 142 17.20 -16.28 2.70
CA GLY A 142 18.20 -17.32 2.50
C GLY A 142 18.22 -17.90 1.08
N VAL A 143 17.73 -17.15 0.09
CA VAL A 143 17.61 -17.58 -1.31
C VAL A 143 18.74 -17.00 -2.15
N ASP A 144 19.49 -17.85 -2.85
CA ASP A 144 20.35 -17.41 -3.97
C ASP A 144 19.51 -17.36 -5.25
N TRP A 145 19.10 -16.16 -5.66
CA TRP A 145 18.28 -15.97 -6.85
C TRP A 145 19.01 -16.34 -8.15
N SER A 146 20.34 -16.23 -8.16
CA SER A 146 21.18 -16.57 -9.31
C SER A 146 21.05 -18.04 -9.68
N ASP A 147 21.07 -18.91 -8.66
CA ASP A 147 20.93 -20.36 -8.82
C ASP A 147 19.55 -20.75 -9.35
N ARG A 148 18.50 -19.98 -9.00
CA ARG A 148 17.13 -20.21 -9.50
C ARG A 148 17.03 -20.05 -11.02
N ARG A 149 17.97 -19.38 -11.69
CA ARG A 149 17.95 -19.20 -13.17
C ARG A 149 17.93 -20.54 -13.92
N ALA A 150 18.54 -21.58 -13.35
CA ALA A 150 18.62 -22.90 -13.96
C ALA A 150 17.25 -23.59 -14.08
N LEU A 151 16.25 -23.19 -13.28
CA LEU A 151 14.89 -23.75 -13.33
C LEU A 151 14.20 -23.51 -14.68
N GLY A 152 14.64 -22.50 -15.45
CA GLY A 152 14.11 -22.21 -16.77
C GLY A 152 14.71 -22.98 -17.94
N GLN A 153 15.72 -23.85 -17.71
CA GLN A 153 16.45 -24.51 -18.81
C GLN A 153 15.56 -25.41 -19.67
N ASP A 154 14.55 -26.04 -19.05
CA ASP A 154 13.65 -27.01 -19.68
C ASP A 154 12.21 -26.47 -19.81
N VAL A 155 12.02 -25.15 -19.77
CA VAL A 155 10.69 -24.53 -19.93
C VAL A 155 10.31 -24.45 -21.41
N GLU A 156 9.36 -25.29 -21.81
CA GLU A 156 8.91 -25.42 -23.20
C GLU A 156 7.45 -24.99 -23.40
N ASP A 157 6.64 -25.05 -22.35
CA ASP A 157 5.20 -24.81 -22.36
C ASP A 157 4.70 -24.15 -21.06
N GLU A 158 3.40 -23.87 -20.97
CA GLU A 158 2.83 -23.22 -19.78
C GLU A 158 2.93 -24.09 -18.52
N ALA A 159 2.80 -25.42 -18.64
CA ALA A 159 2.87 -26.30 -17.49
C ALA A 159 4.28 -26.31 -16.86
N SER A 160 5.32 -26.41 -17.70
CA SER A 160 6.71 -26.30 -17.26
C SER A 160 7.06 -24.89 -16.78
N LEU A 161 6.49 -23.83 -17.36
CA LEU A 161 6.64 -22.46 -16.89
C LEU A 161 6.05 -22.25 -15.49
N ALA A 162 4.82 -22.69 -15.25
CA ALA A 162 4.18 -22.59 -13.93
C ALA A 162 5.01 -23.30 -12.85
N ALA A 163 5.46 -24.52 -13.14
CA ALA A 163 6.29 -25.31 -12.23
C ALA A 163 7.62 -24.60 -11.93
N ALA A 164 8.29 -24.04 -12.95
CA ALA A 164 9.53 -23.29 -12.78
C ALA A 164 9.33 -22.02 -11.95
N MET A 165 8.27 -21.24 -12.21
CA MET A 165 7.94 -20.02 -11.45
C MET A 165 7.64 -20.33 -9.99
N GLY A 166 6.80 -21.33 -9.71
CA GLY A 166 6.50 -21.75 -8.34
C GLY A 166 7.74 -22.26 -7.59
N ALA A 167 8.59 -23.05 -8.25
CA ALA A 167 9.85 -23.51 -7.68
C ALA A 167 10.86 -22.37 -7.45
N ALA A 168 10.80 -21.30 -8.24
CA ALA A 168 11.70 -20.16 -8.10
C ALA A 168 11.42 -19.39 -6.80
N VAL A 169 10.14 -19.15 -6.48
CA VAL A 169 9.71 -18.41 -5.29
C VAL A 169 9.53 -19.27 -4.05
N ALA A 170 9.68 -20.59 -4.18
CA ALA A 170 9.66 -21.49 -3.04
C ALA A 170 10.68 -21.05 -1.99
N GLU A 171 10.29 -21.10 -0.71
CA GLU A 171 11.09 -20.66 0.45
C GLU A 171 11.21 -19.14 0.61
N ILE A 172 10.58 -18.34 -0.25
CA ILE A 172 10.39 -16.91 0.00
C ILE A 172 9.15 -16.74 0.88
N ASP A 173 9.37 -16.39 2.15
CA ASP A 173 8.34 -16.16 3.16
C ASP A 173 8.00 -14.65 3.21
N ASP A 174 7.26 -14.20 2.20
CA ASP A 174 6.89 -12.80 2.00
C ASP A 174 5.45 -12.68 1.49
N HIS A 175 4.57 -12.07 2.27
CA HIS A 175 3.15 -11.88 1.94
C HIS A 175 2.92 -11.01 0.69
N ASN A 176 3.91 -10.25 0.24
CA ASN A 176 3.85 -9.49 -1.01
C ASN A 176 4.35 -10.28 -2.24
N VAL A 177 4.69 -11.57 -2.09
CA VAL A 177 5.00 -12.45 -3.21
C VAL A 177 3.79 -13.29 -3.56
N ALA A 178 3.26 -13.13 -4.77
CA ALA A 178 2.13 -13.93 -5.24
C ALA A 178 2.28 -14.25 -6.73
N LEU A 179 1.84 -15.44 -7.14
CA LEU A 179 1.77 -15.86 -8.53
C LEU A 179 0.34 -16.27 -8.86
N ILE A 180 -0.22 -15.72 -9.93
CA ILE A 180 -1.53 -16.10 -10.48
C ILE A 180 -1.28 -16.70 -11.86
N LEU A 181 -1.29 -18.04 -11.91
CA LEU A 181 -0.81 -18.85 -13.03
C LEU A 181 -1.98 -19.61 -13.67
N GLY A 182 -2.93 -18.87 -14.25
CA GLY A 182 -4.16 -19.42 -14.80
C GLY A 182 -5.10 -19.94 -13.71
N SER A 183 -5.20 -21.27 -13.54
CA SER A 183 -6.00 -21.90 -12.49
C SER A 183 -5.24 -22.14 -11.19
N GLU A 184 -3.93 -21.97 -11.20
CA GLU A 184 -3.08 -22.16 -10.03
C GLU A 184 -2.74 -20.80 -9.40
N SER A 185 -2.58 -20.79 -8.08
CA SER A 185 -2.13 -19.59 -7.37
C SER A 185 -1.14 -19.99 -6.30
N TYR A 186 -0.08 -19.19 -6.17
CA TYR A 186 0.91 -19.28 -5.11
C TYR A 186 0.88 -17.97 -4.32
N PHE A 187 0.87 -18.08 -3.00
CA PHE A 187 0.99 -16.94 -2.09
C PHE A 187 2.16 -17.25 -1.17
N GLY A 188 3.12 -16.32 -1.12
CA GLY A 188 4.18 -16.32 -0.12
C GLY A 188 3.66 -15.79 1.22
N GLY A 189 4.51 -15.90 2.24
CA GLY A 189 4.18 -15.47 3.60
C GLY A 189 3.45 -16.55 4.39
N SER A 190 3.78 -16.66 5.67
CA SER A 190 3.20 -17.61 6.61
C SER A 190 2.30 -16.86 7.58
N ASP A 191 1.00 -17.13 7.54
CA ASP A 191 0.06 -16.61 8.53
C ASP A 191 0.08 -17.49 9.80
N PRO A 192 -0.14 -16.91 11.01
CA PRO A 192 -0.34 -17.70 12.22
C PRO A 192 -1.53 -18.67 12.08
N ASP A 193 -1.43 -19.87 12.67
CA ASP A 193 -2.46 -20.94 12.56
C ASP A 193 -3.87 -20.52 12.99
N TRP A 194 -3.98 -19.45 13.78
CA TRP A 194 -5.24 -18.98 14.32
C TRP A 194 -5.99 -18.00 13.40
N THR A 195 -5.39 -17.51 12.31
CA THR A 195 -5.98 -16.45 11.46
C THR A 195 -7.33 -16.80 10.85
N ASP A 196 -7.60 -18.09 10.59
CA ASP A 196 -8.92 -18.59 10.17
C ASP A 196 -10.03 -18.30 11.20
N ARG A 197 -9.67 -18.01 12.46
CA ARG A 197 -10.56 -17.67 13.57
C ARG A 197 -10.51 -16.19 13.96
N ALA A 198 -9.81 -15.33 13.20
CA ALA A 198 -9.64 -13.92 13.55
C ALA A 198 -10.97 -13.20 13.81
N GLN A 199 -12.00 -13.46 13.00
CA GLN A 199 -13.33 -12.89 13.21
C GLN A 199 -13.98 -13.36 14.53
N GLU A 200 -13.82 -14.63 14.88
CA GLU A 200 -14.35 -15.16 16.14
C GLU A 200 -13.70 -14.46 17.34
N PHE A 201 -12.39 -14.21 17.28
CA PHE A 201 -11.66 -13.52 18.33
C PHE A 201 -12.03 -12.03 18.41
N ALA A 202 -12.17 -11.38 17.26
CA ALA A 202 -12.72 -10.03 17.14
C ALA A 202 -14.10 -9.91 17.83
N ASP A 203 -15.00 -10.89 17.64
CA ASP A 203 -16.32 -10.91 18.28
C ASP A 203 -16.21 -11.04 19.82
N VAL A 204 -15.23 -11.79 20.33
CA VAL A 204 -14.95 -11.88 21.79
C VAL A 204 -14.48 -10.54 22.36
N THR A 205 -13.62 -9.81 21.65
CA THR A 205 -13.20 -8.47 22.03
C THR A 205 -14.40 -7.51 22.04
N GLU A 206 -15.22 -7.51 20.99
CA GLU A 206 -16.41 -6.66 20.86
C GLU A 206 -17.44 -6.91 21.96
N ALA A 207 -17.62 -8.16 22.38
CA ALA A 207 -18.55 -8.53 23.44
C ALA A 207 -18.21 -7.89 24.81
N GLN A 208 -16.96 -7.42 24.99
CA GLN A 208 -16.51 -6.74 26.21
C GLN A 208 -16.76 -5.23 26.17
N LEU A 209 -17.11 -4.68 25.00
CA LEU A 209 -17.28 -3.25 24.78
C LEU A 209 -18.72 -2.80 25.03
N SER A 210 -18.85 -1.56 25.51
CA SER A 210 -20.11 -0.83 25.54
C SER A 210 -20.17 0.20 24.40
N SER A 211 -21.38 0.58 23.99
CA SER A 211 -21.59 1.59 22.94
C SER A 211 -20.90 1.27 21.61
N VAL A 212 -20.92 -0.01 21.22
CA VAL A 212 -20.29 -0.50 20.00
C VAL A 212 -20.89 0.17 18.77
N GLY A 213 -20.03 0.62 17.87
CA GLY A 213 -20.39 1.15 16.56
C GLY A 213 -19.33 0.79 15.52
N THR A 214 -19.68 1.02 14.25
CA THR A 214 -18.80 0.79 13.11
C THR A 214 -18.71 2.01 12.21
N VAL A 215 -17.59 2.14 11.51
CA VAL A 215 -17.43 3.02 10.34
C VAL A 215 -17.05 2.12 9.17
N ASP A 216 -18.06 1.51 8.55
CA ASP A 216 -17.88 0.46 7.53
C ASP A 216 -16.98 0.91 6.37
N GLU A 217 -17.07 2.18 5.96
CA GLU A 217 -16.27 2.74 4.86
C GLU A 217 -14.77 2.88 5.16
N ALA A 218 -14.37 2.68 6.41
CA ALA A 218 -12.98 2.70 6.87
C ALA A 218 -12.59 1.43 7.63
N GLU A 219 -13.45 0.40 7.65
CA GLU A 219 -13.18 -0.86 8.33
C GLU A 219 -12.84 -0.66 9.81
N ILE A 220 -13.56 0.26 10.47
CA ILE A 220 -13.36 0.56 11.90
C ILE A 220 -14.52 0.00 12.71
N THR A 221 -14.18 -0.69 13.79
CA THR A 221 -15.10 -1.01 14.89
C THR A 221 -14.65 -0.27 16.14
N TYR A 222 -15.56 0.31 16.90
CA TYR A 222 -15.21 1.09 18.08
C TYR A 222 -16.19 0.88 19.22
N GLY A 223 -15.73 1.14 20.44
CA GLY A 223 -16.55 1.04 21.65
C GLY A 223 -15.82 1.58 22.87
N ARG A 224 -16.40 1.38 24.05
CA ARG A 224 -15.84 1.81 25.33
C ARG A 224 -15.73 0.69 26.33
N LEU A 225 -14.64 0.71 27.07
CA LEU A 225 -14.44 -0.04 28.30
C LEU A 225 -14.78 0.82 29.53
N PRO A 226 -14.82 0.23 30.74
CA PRO A 226 -14.87 1.00 31.99
C PRO A 226 -13.73 2.02 32.10
N ASP A 227 -13.84 2.92 33.07
CA ASP A 227 -12.82 3.96 33.37
C ASP A 227 -12.56 4.93 32.20
N ASP A 228 -13.58 5.16 31.35
CA ASP A 228 -13.50 6.06 30.18
C ASP A 228 -12.34 5.73 29.23
N ILE A 229 -12.09 4.42 29.03
CA ILE A 229 -11.14 3.92 28.04
C ILE A 229 -11.87 3.68 26.70
N GLY A 230 -11.38 4.31 25.63
CA GLY A 230 -11.85 4.08 24.27
C GLY A 230 -11.18 2.86 23.65
N VAL A 231 -11.88 2.14 22.79
CA VAL A 231 -11.30 1.09 21.94
C VAL A 231 -11.66 1.39 20.49
N ILE A 232 -10.65 1.42 19.62
CA ILE A 232 -10.80 1.56 18.17
C ILE A 232 -10.03 0.41 17.53
N ARG A 233 -10.75 -0.52 16.91
CA ARG A 233 -10.18 -1.57 16.09
C ARG A 233 -10.17 -1.13 14.63
N LEU A 234 -8.98 -1.14 14.04
CA LEU A 234 -8.77 -0.85 12.63
C LEU A 234 -8.57 -2.20 11.94
N ASP A 235 -9.57 -2.68 11.20
CA ASP A 235 -9.49 -3.96 10.49
C ASP A 235 -8.78 -3.81 9.12
N GLY A 236 -8.72 -2.58 8.60
CA GLY A 236 -7.95 -2.20 7.41
C GLY A 236 -7.41 -0.76 7.47
N MET A 237 -6.63 -0.38 6.46
CA MET A 237 -6.09 0.98 6.27
C MET A 237 -6.64 1.57 4.97
N ASP A 238 -7.94 1.41 4.74
CA ASP A 238 -8.60 1.84 3.51
C ASP A 238 -9.93 2.57 3.79
N PRO A 239 -9.91 3.89 4.08
CA PRO A 239 -11.11 4.71 4.16
C PRO A 239 -11.73 5.04 2.78
N GLY A 240 -11.19 4.47 1.70
CA GLY A 240 -11.44 4.86 0.31
C GLY A 240 -11.03 6.30 0.00
N ARG A 241 -11.06 6.66 -1.29
CA ARG A 241 -10.95 8.06 -1.71
C ARG A 241 -12.30 8.75 -1.80
N GLY A 242 -12.29 10.04 -1.48
CA GLY A 242 -13.36 10.97 -1.83
C GLY A 242 -13.06 11.68 -3.14
N TRP A 243 -14.08 12.28 -3.77
CA TRP A 243 -13.86 13.17 -4.91
C TRP A 243 -13.00 14.37 -4.49
N GLY A 244 -11.78 14.46 -5.00
CA GLY A 244 -10.82 15.49 -4.61
C GLY A 244 -10.33 15.40 -3.17
N SER A 245 -10.43 14.23 -2.53
CA SER A 245 -9.92 13.97 -1.17
C SER A 245 -9.15 12.65 -1.15
N GLY A 246 -7.85 12.73 -0.84
CA GLY A 246 -6.96 11.58 -0.74
C GLY A 246 -7.22 10.72 0.49
N TYR A 247 -6.57 9.56 0.55
CA TYR A 247 -6.70 8.59 1.65
C TYR A 247 -6.30 9.18 3.01
N ASP A 248 -5.21 9.93 3.04
CA ASP A 248 -4.69 10.62 4.21
C ASP A 248 -5.69 11.62 4.81
N THR A 249 -6.38 12.36 3.94
CA THR A 249 -7.38 13.35 4.32
C THR A 249 -8.65 12.68 4.82
N ARG A 250 -9.10 11.60 4.17
CA ARG A 250 -10.26 10.82 4.60
C ARG A 250 -10.00 10.16 5.96
N ALA A 251 -8.86 9.49 6.10
CA ALA A 251 -8.43 8.84 7.34
C ALA A 251 -8.47 9.79 8.53
N ARG A 252 -7.80 10.95 8.43
CA ARG A 252 -7.73 11.92 9.53
C ARG A 252 -9.10 12.52 9.90
N HIS A 253 -9.99 12.75 8.94
CA HIS A 253 -11.32 13.30 9.27
C HIS A 253 -12.17 12.24 9.99
N ILE A 254 -12.20 11.01 9.46
CA ILE A 254 -12.97 9.91 10.05
C ILE A 254 -12.52 9.64 11.48
N LEU A 255 -11.21 9.48 11.71
CA LEU A 255 -10.71 9.18 13.03
C LEU A 255 -10.82 10.39 13.98
N SER A 256 -10.64 11.61 13.50
CA SER A 256 -10.83 12.81 14.33
C SER A 256 -12.28 12.96 14.79
N ASP A 257 -13.26 12.78 13.88
CA ASP A 257 -14.68 12.81 14.23
C ASP A 257 -15.02 11.73 15.26
N LEU A 258 -14.44 10.53 15.11
CA LEU A 258 -14.60 9.43 16.06
C LEU A 258 -14.01 9.77 17.43
N LEU A 259 -12.76 10.26 17.49
CA LEU A 259 -12.10 10.69 18.72
C LEU A 259 -12.91 11.78 19.44
N VAL A 260 -13.45 12.76 18.70
CA VAL A 260 -14.32 13.80 19.27
C VAL A 260 -15.63 13.20 19.81
N SER A 261 -16.20 12.20 19.14
CA SER A 261 -17.45 11.55 19.57
C SER A 261 -17.32 10.77 20.89
N PHE A 262 -16.10 10.33 21.22
CA PHE A 262 -15.79 9.74 22.52
C PHE A 262 -15.84 10.78 23.66
N GLY A 263 -15.69 12.07 23.38
CA GLY A 263 -15.52 13.06 24.44
C GLY A 263 -14.27 12.77 25.29
N PRO A 264 -14.25 13.12 26.59
CA PRO A 264 -13.10 12.84 27.44
C PRO A 264 -12.85 11.33 27.58
N LEU A 265 -11.59 10.93 27.42
CA LEU A 265 -11.09 9.58 27.66
C LEU A 265 -9.87 9.65 28.58
N GLU A 266 -9.72 8.67 29.47
CA GLU A 266 -8.51 8.49 30.29
C GLU A 266 -7.42 7.72 29.52
N GLY A 267 -7.81 6.93 28.51
CA GLY A 267 -6.90 6.17 27.67
C GLY A 267 -7.56 5.64 26.39
N LEU A 268 -6.75 5.20 25.44
CA LEU A 268 -7.21 4.67 24.17
C LEU A 268 -6.49 3.36 23.82
N VAL A 269 -7.24 2.33 23.45
CA VAL A 269 -6.71 1.12 22.83
C VAL A 269 -6.92 1.21 21.32
N LEU A 270 -5.84 1.06 20.54
CA LEU A 270 -5.88 0.89 19.10
C LEU A 270 -5.58 -0.57 18.77
N ASP A 271 -6.55 -1.31 18.26
CA ASP A 271 -6.38 -2.73 17.96
C ASP A 271 -6.09 -2.95 16.47
N LEU A 272 -4.88 -3.44 16.18
CA LEU A 272 -4.38 -3.75 14.83
C LEU A 272 -4.19 -5.25 14.61
N ARG A 273 -4.59 -6.11 15.56
CA ARG A 273 -4.25 -7.54 15.56
C ARG A 273 -4.75 -8.26 14.31
N TRP A 274 -5.79 -7.77 13.66
CA TRP A 274 -6.39 -8.37 12.46
C TRP A 274 -6.15 -7.52 11.21
N ASN A 275 -5.39 -6.42 11.32
CA ASN A 275 -5.23 -5.47 10.23
C ASN A 275 -4.23 -5.96 9.19
N THR A 276 -4.71 -6.17 7.97
CA THR A 276 -3.90 -6.73 6.88
C THR A 276 -3.32 -5.70 5.91
N GLY A 277 -3.41 -4.41 6.27
CA GLY A 277 -2.81 -3.31 5.51
C GLY A 277 -3.85 -2.47 4.78
N GLY A 278 -3.45 -1.91 3.62
CA GLY A 278 -4.24 -0.94 2.87
C GLY A 278 -3.35 0.19 2.34
N SER A 279 -3.82 1.43 2.44
CA SER A 279 -3.11 2.61 1.95
C SER A 279 -2.10 3.15 2.97
N ASN A 280 -0.83 3.26 2.58
CA ASN A 280 0.20 3.88 3.41
C ASN A 280 -0.10 5.36 3.70
N ARG A 281 -0.83 6.04 2.81
CA ARG A 281 -1.28 7.42 3.03
C ARG A 281 -2.43 7.49 4.03
N ALA A 282 -3.33 6.49 4.08
CA ALA A 282 -4.31 6.38 5.17
C ALA A 282 -3.61 6.18 6.51
N ALA A 283 -2.62 5.29 6.57
CA ALA A 283 -1.80 5.06 7.77
C ALA A 283 -1.17 6.36 8.30
N THR A 284 -0.49 7.14 7.45
CA THR A 284 0.07 8.45 7.87
C THR A 284 -1.02 9.46 8.25
N GLY A 285 -2.19 9.39 7.61
CA GLY A 285 -3.35 10.20 7.93
C GLY A 285 -3.89 9.94 9.34
N TYR A 286 -4.10 8.67 9.70
CA TYR A 286 -4.51 8.28 11.04
C TYR A 286 -3.47 8.67 12.08
N ALA A 287 -2.18 8.39 11.82
CA ALA A 287 -1.08 8.69 12.75
C ALA A 287 -0.87 10.21 12.99
N SER A 288 -1.32 11.07 12.08
CA SER A 288 -1.25 12.53 12.25
C SER A 288 -2.05 13.03 13.46
N LEU A 289 -3.06 12.30 13.89
CA LEU A 289 -3.93 12.67 15.03
C LEU A 289 -3.30 12.36 16.40
N PHE A 290 -2.05 11.91 16.42
CA PHE A 290 -1.34 11.56 17.64
C PHE A 290 0.04 12.22 17.65
N GLY A 291 0.37 12.88 18.76
CA GLY A 291 1.65 13.55 18.95
C GLY A 291 1.85 14.79 18.07
N GLU A 292 3.01 15.42 18.21
CA GLU A 292 3.33 16.65 17.47
C GLU A 292 3.52 16.36 15.96
N THR A 293 3.05 17.30 15.14
CA THR A 293 3.21 17.29 13.68
C THR A 293 3.70 18.67 13.19
N PRO A 294 4.41 18.75 12.04
CA PRO A 294 4.86 17.65 11.20
C PRO A 294 6.04 16.89 11.81
N ARG A 295 6.21 15.62 11.44
CA ARG A 295 7.37 14.79 11.85
C ARG A 295 7.74 13.74 10.82
N THR A 296 9.02 13.41 10.73
CA THR A 296 9.53 12.29 9.94
C THR A 296 9.62 11.05 10.83
N VAL A 297 9.06 9.92 10.38
CA VAL A 297 8.97 8.67 11.17
C VAL A 297 9.85 7.54 10.64
N GLY A 298 10.50 7.77 9.51
CA GLY A 298 11.37 6.80 8.88
C GLY A 298 11.70 7.19 7.44
N THR A 299 12.20 6.21 6.70
CA THR A 299 12.48 6.35 5.28
C THR A 299 12.04 5.10 4.53
N LYS A 300 11.82 5.23 3.23
CA LYS A 300 11.73 4.10 2.32
C LYS A 300 12.70 4.27 1.17
N ALA A 301 13.17 3.17 0.60
CA ALA A 301 14.01 3.20 -0.60
C ALA A 301 13.51 2.16 -1.61
N VAL A 302 13.61 2.47 -2.90
CA VAL A 302 13.13 1.61 -3.99
C VAL A 302 14.29 0.83 -4.60
N GLN A 303 14.13 -0.47 -4.84
CA GLN A 303 15.14 -1.28 -5.53
C GLN A 303 15.22 -0.84 -7.01
N GLN A 304 16.38 -0.36 -7.45
CA GLN A 304 16.60 0.16 -8.80
C GLN A 304 17.40 -0.79 -9.72
N GLY A 305 17.93 -1.87 -9.16
CA GLY A 305 18.64 -2.92 -9.86
C GLY A 305 19.28 -3.88 -8.87
N PRO A 306 19.93 -4.96 -9.30
CA PRO A 306 20.58 -5.92 -8.39
C PRO A 306 21.57 -5.18 -7.47
N GLU A 307 21.38 -5.29 -6.16
CA GLU A 307 22.19 -4.61 -5.13
C GLU A 307 22.23 -3.06 -5.23
N LEU A 308 21.33 -2.45 -6.01
CA LEU A 308 21.23 -1.00 -6.16
C LEU A 308 19.94 -0.49 -5.52
N MET A 309 20.07 0.16 -4.37
CA MET A 309 18.99 0.90 -3.74
C MET A 309 18.99 2.36 -4.17
N GLY A 310 17.79 2.89 -4.44
CA GLY A 310 17.58 4.32 -4.64
C GLY A 310 17.80 5.14 -3.37
N GLU A 311 17.85 6.47 -3.54
CA GLU A 311 17.96 7.40 -2.42
C GLU A 311 16.79 7.25 -1.43
N PRO A 312 17.04 7.32 -0.11
CA PRO A 312 15.98 7.27 0.89
C PRO A 312 14.96 8.41 0.73
N ILE A 313 13.69 8.05 0.69
CA ILE A 313 12.54 8.94 0.66
C ILE A 313 11.98 9.03 2.08
N PRO A 314 11.89 10.23 2.68
CA PRO A 314 11.29 10.39 4.02
C PRO A 314 9.83 9.94 4.07
N VAL A 315 9.47 9.23 5.13
CA VAL A 315 8.08 8.95 5.49
C VAL A 315 7.63 10.05 6.44
N GLU A 316 6.82 10.97 5.93
CA GLU A 316 6.38 12.16 6.65
C GLU A 316 4.96 12.01 7.19
N ILE A 317 4.77 12.52 8.41
CA ILE A 317 3.46 12.79 8.99
C ILE A 317 3.17 14.27 8.79
N ASP A 318 2.19 14.54 7.92
CA ASP A 318 1.78 15.89 7.57
C ASP A 318 1.17 16.64 8.78
N GLU A 319 1.28 17.97 8.79
CA GLU A 319 0.62 18.82 9.79
C GLU A 319 -0.90 18.60 9.75
N THR A 320 -1.51 18.40 10.92
CA THR A 320 -2.97 18.29 11.04
C THR A 320 -3.53 19.34 12.02
N PRO A 321 -4.51 20.16 11.59
CA PRO A 321 -5.20 21.09 12.48
C PRO A 321 -6.41 20.46 13.17
N LEU A 322 -6.69 19.17 12.91
CA LEU A 322 -7.86 18.48 13.43
C LEU A 322 -7.64 18.01 14.87
N PRO A 323 -8.69 17.94 15.71
CA PRO A 323 -8.59 17.39 17.05
C PRO A 323 -8.06 15.94 17.03
N GLY A 324 -6.97 15.70 17.76
CA GLY A 324 -6.37 14.39 17.93
C GLY A 324 -6.55 13.85 19.36
N PHE A 325 -5.69 12.89 19.73
CA PHE A 325 -5.64 12.35 21.07
C PHE A 325 -4.20 12.34 21.61
N ASP A 326 -3.99 13.09 22.70
CA ASP A 326 -2.68 13.26 23.34
C ASP A 326 -2.52 12.45 24.64
N GLY A 327 -3.56 11.70 25.04
CA GLY A 327 -3.55 10.86 26.23
C GLY A 327 -2.81 9.52 26.04
N PRO A 328 -2.76 8.67 27.07
CA PRO A 328 -2.15 7.34 26.99
C PRO A 328 -2.80 6.44 25.94
N VAL A 329 -1.98 5.81 25.11
CA VAL A 329 -2.42 4.90 24.03
C VAL A 329 -1.74 3.54 24.18
N VAL A 330 -2.51 2.46 24.11
CA VAL A 330 -1.98 1.10 23.91
C VAL A 330 -2.35 0.60 22.52
N ILE A 331 -1.37 0.15 21.74
CA ILE A 331 -1.58 -0.46 20.43
C ILE A 331 -1.44 -1.97 20.56
N LEU A 332 -2.45 -2.73 20.13
CA LEU A 332 -2.41 -4.19 20.09
C LEU A 332 -1.95 -4.68 18.72
N THR A 333 -0.95 -5.57 18.69
CA THR A 333 -0.40 -6.15 17.45
C THR A 333 -0.37 -7.68 17.52
N SER A 334 -0.42 -8.32 16.35
CA SER A 334 -0.25 -9.78 16.23
C SER A 334 0.66 -10.12 15.05
N GLY A 335 1.00 -11.41 14.89
CA GLY A 335 1.69 -11.91 13.69
C GLY A 335 0.93 -11.70 12.37
N ALA A 336 -0.37 -11.37 12.41
CA ALA A 336 -1.17 -11.05 11.22
C ALA A 336 -1.16 -9.55 10.85
N THR A 337 -0.75 -8.67 11.77
CA THR A 337 -0.64 -7.22 11.50
C THR A 337 0.38 -6.99 10.40
N ARG A 338 0.00 -6.37 9.26
CA ARG A 338 0.90 -6.22 8.11
C ARG A 338 0.69 -4.98 7.24
N GLY A 339 1.65 -4.68 6.38
CA GLY A 339 1.53 -3.67 5.33
C GLY A 339 1.37 -2.25 5.88
N ALA A 340 0.36 -1.52 5.40
CA ALA A 340 0.10 -0.16 5.89
C ALA A 340 -0.16 -0.07 7.40
N ALA A 341 -0.61 -1.16 8.05
CA ALA A 341 -0.73 -1.19 9.51
C ALA A 341 0.62 -1.14 10.22
N GLU A 342 1.66 -1.70 9.61
CA GLU A 342 3.03 -1.61 10.11
C GLU A 342 3.61 -0.22 9.87
N VAL A 343 3.26 0.44 8.75
CA VAL A 343 3.61 1.86 8.53
C VAL A 343 2.95 2.76 9.57
N PHE A 344 1.68 2.51 9.90
CA PHE A 344 0.99 3.19 11.01
C PHE A 344 1.71 2.94 12.33
N LEU A 345 2.09 1.70 12.62
CA LEU A 345 2.81 1.33 13.84
C LEU A 345 4.18 2.03 13.93
N LEU A 346 4.96 2.09 12.85
CA LEU A 346 6.22 2.85 12.80
C LEU A 346 6.00 4.33 13.12
N ALA A 347 4.89 4.91 12.64
CA ALA A 347 4.56 6.32 12.89
C ALA A 347 4.11 6.63 14.33
N MET A 348 3.75 5.59 15.08
CA MET A 348 3.16 5.69 16.42
C MET A 348 4.12 5.23 17.53
N ARG A 349 4.91 4.17 17.31
CA ARG A 349 5.67 3.49 18.37
C ARG A 349 6.67 4.39 19.10
N ASP A 350 7.24 5.38 18.42
CA ASP A 350 8.23 6.29 19.01
C ASP A 350 7.58 7.44 19.81
N LEU A 351 6.25 7.53 19.84
CA LEU A 351 5.54 8.55 20.60
C LEU A 351 5.57 8.22 22.11
N PRO A 352 5.88 9.20 22.98
CA PRO A 352 6.09 8.95 24.41
C PRO A 352 4.84 8.47 25.16
N GLN A 353 3.65 8.71 24.62
CA GLN A 353 2.36 8.28 25.19
C GLN A 353 1.88 6.91 24.66
N VAL A 354 2.63 6.27 23.75
CA VAL A 354 2.24 5.02 23.09
C VAL A 354 2.98 3.83 23.68
N THR A 355 2.24 2.79 24.08
CA THR A 355 2.78 1.46 24.39
C THR A 355 2.29 0.44 23.37
N VAL A 356 3.19 -0.32 22.76
CA VAL A 356 2.84 -1.40 21.82
C VAL A 356 2.88 -2.72 22.58
N LEU A 357 1.77 -3.44 22.59
CA LEU A 357 1.57 -4.69 23.33
C LEU A 357 1.13 -5.79 22.36
N GLY A 358 1.78 -6.95 22.42
CA GLY A 358 1.34 -8.12 21.64
C GLY A 358 2.48 -8.95 21.07
N GLU A 359 2.36 -9.33 19.81
CA GLU A 359 3.38 -10.08 19.07
C GLU A 359 4.08 -9.17 18.04
N PRO A 360 5.28 -9.55 17.56
CA PRO A 360 5.84 -8.95 16.36
C PRO A 360 4.85 -9.04 15.20
N THR A 361 4.83 -8.00 14.36
CA THR A 361 3.99 -7.96 13.14
C THR A 361 4.52 -8.94 12.07
N ALA A 362 3.85 -9.05 10.92
CA ALA A 362 4.25 -9.99 9.87
C ALA A 362 5.59 -9.64 9.19
N GLY A 363 5.98 -8.36 9.18
CA GLY A 363 7.16 -7.89 8.45
C GLY A 363 6.90 -7.79 6.95
N SER A 364 5.82 -7.16 6.53
CA SER A 364 5.43 -7.04 5.12
C SER A 364 5.20 -5.57 4.75
N LEU A 365 6.15 -4.69 5.07
CA LEU A 365 6.04 -3.24 4.94
C LEU A 365 6.20 -2.76 3.49
N SER A 366 7.00 -3.46 2.69
CA SER A 366 7.24 -3.09 1.30
C SER A 366 5.94 -2.89 0.53
N ASP A 367 5.90 -1.85 -0.31
CA ASP A 367 4.88 -1.72 -1.34
C ASP A 367 5.00 -2.92 -2.30
N SER A 368 3.85 -3.41 -2.77
CA SER A 368 3.75 -4.47 -3.76
C SER A 368 3.93 -3.94 -5.19
N MET A 369 4.72 -4.64 -5.99
CA MET A 369 4.87 -4.44 -7.43
C MET A 369 4.09 -5.54 -8.15
N SER A 370 3.03 -5.19 -8.89
CA SER A 370 2.32 -6.15 -9.74
C SER A 370 2.83 -6.12 -11.17
N ARG A 371 2.87 -7.28 -11.83
CA ARG A 371 3.34 -7.46 -13.20
C ARG A 371 2.46 -8.40 -13.99
N HIS A 372 2.23 -8.03 -15.23
CA HIS A 372 1.50 -8.80 -16.22
C HIS A 372 2.46 -9.59 -17.10
N MET A 373 2.01 -10.79 -17.48
CA MET A 373 2.67 -11.62 -18.46
C MET A 373 1.86 -11.66 -19.77
N PRO A 374 2.48 -11.93 -20.92
CA PRO A 374 1.77 -11.98 -22.20
C PRO A 374 0.65 -13.02 -22.30
N ASN A 375 0.66 -14.06 -21.45
CA ASN A 375 -0.36 -15.10 -21.38
C ASN A 375 -1.44 -14.83 -20.30
N ASP A 376 -1.66 -13.57 -19.94
CA ASP A 376 -2.60 -13.11 -18.91
C ASP A 376 -2.29 -13.58 -17.48
N TRP A 377 -1.13 -14.20 -17.24
CA TRP A 377 -0.66 -14.47 -15.89
C TRP A 377 -0.19 -13.20 -15.21
N GLN A 378 -0.16 -13.23 -13.89
CA GLN A 378 0.31 -12.12 -13.06
C GLN A 378 1.23 -12.61 -11.96
N PHE A 379 2.17 -11.76 -11.56
CA PHE A 379 2.96 -11.98 -10.36
C PHE A 379 3.16 -10.68 -9.59
N VAL A 380 3.33 -10.81 -8.28
CA VAL A 380 3.54 -9.72 -7.34
C VAL A 380 4.83 -9.99 -6.57
N LEU A 381 5.55 -8.91 -6.26
CA LEU A 381 6.77 -8.95 -5.45
C LEU A 381 6.93 -7.66 -4.65
N SER A 382 7.60 -7.74 -3.51
CA SER A 382 8.15 -6.56 -2.84
C SER A 382 9.20 -5.86 -3.69
N HIS A 383 9.30 -4.54 -3.56
CA HIS A 383 10.27 -3.73 -4.31
C HIS A 383 10.81 -2.52 -3.57
N GLN A 384 10.49 -2.39 -2.28
CA GLN A 384 10.91 -1.27 -1.46
C GLN A 384 11.35 -1.76 -0.08
N VAL A 385 12.20 -0.99 0.58
CA VAL A 385 12.65 -1.28 1.94
C VAL A 385 12.30 -0.09 2.82
N TYR A 386 11.44 -0.31 3.80
CA TYR A 386 11.10 0.68 4.82
C TYR A 386 12.07 0.57 6.00
N ARG A 387 12.43 1.72 6.57
CA ARG A 387 13.28 1.84 7.75
C ARG A 387 12.68 2.82 8.73
N ASP A 388 12.80 2.54 10.02
CA ASP A 388 12.40 3.47 11.07
C ASP A 388 13.36 4.66 11.20
N SER A 389 13.12 5.50 12.21
CA SER A 389 13.93 6.67 12.56
C SER A 389 15.39 6.32 12.95
N ALA A 390 15.65 5.08 13.38
CA ALA A 390 16.97 4.56 13.70
C ALA A 390 17.68 3.91 12.50
N GLY A 391 16.98 3.76 11.36
CA GLY A 391 17.50 3.13 10.15
C GLY A 391 17.34 1.60 10.12
N GLU A 392 16.54 1.02 11.02
CA GLU A 392 16.28 -0.42 11.05
C GLU A 392 15.14 -0.80 10.10
N ALA A 393 15.32 -1.88 9.33
CA ALA A 393 14.27 -2.49 8.51
C ALA A 393 13.60 -3.67 9.24
N PHE A 394 12.32 -3.91 8.97
CA PHE A 394 11.50 -4.92 9.66
C PHE A 394 10.84 -5.93 8.73
N ASP A 395 11.03 -5.83 7.42
CA ASP A 395 10.54 -6.83 6.47
C ASP A 395 11.05 -8.24 6.86
N GLY A 396 10.18 -9.25 6.73
CA GLY A 396 10.31 -10.67 7.13
C GLY A 396 10.56 -10.99 8.61
N ARG A 397 10.70 -10.00 9.50
CA ARG A 397 10.83 -10.23 10.96
C ARG A 397 9.75 -9.59 11.81
N GLY A 398 9.04 -8.60 11.25
CA GLY A 398 8.05 -7.82 11.98
C GLY A 398 8.63 -6.70 12.82
N VAL A 399 7.82 -5.66 13.02
CA VAL A 399 8.05 -4.62 14.00
C VAL A 399 7.80 -5.20 15.40
N PRO A 400 8.78 -5.16 16.32
CA PRO A 400 8.61 -5.73 17.65
C PRO A 400 7.71 -4.84 18.53
N PRO A 401 6.93 -5.44 19.44
CA PRO A 401 6.20 -4.69 20.45
C PRO A 401 7.14 -4.16 21.54
N HIS A 402 6.67 -3.19 22.33
CA HIS A 402 7.37 -2.77 23.56
C HIS A 402 7.24 -3.83 24.65
N GLU A 403 6.04 -4.43 24.75
CA GLU A 403 5.74 -5.52 25.68
C GLU A 403 5.21 -6.73 24.92
N GLN A 404 5.87 -7.87 25.08
CA GLN A 404 5.49 -9.08 24.37
C GLN A 404 4.40 -9.85 25.12
N LEU A 405 3.30 -10.12 24.43
CA LEU A 405 2.18 -10.92 24.90
C LEU A 405 1.59 -11.70 23.72
N GLY A 406 1.77 -13.02 23.72
CA GLY A 406 1.26 -13.88 22.65
C GLY A 406 -0.26 -13.94 22.63
N LEU A 407 -0.83 -14.23 21.45
CA LEU A 407 -2.26 -14.45 21.33
C LEU A 407 -2.67 -15.73 22.09
N ASP A 408 -3.63 -15.60 23.02
CA ASP A 408 -4.08 -16.70 23.87
C ASP A 408 -5.40 -17.30 23.34
N VAL A 409 -5.26 -18.31 22.46
CA VAL A 409 -6.41 -19.02 21.87
C VAL A 409 -7.29 -19.66 22.94
N GLU A 410 -6.71 -20.20 24.02
CA GLU A 410 -7.48 -20.84 25.09
C GLU A 410 -8.30 -19.81 25.87
N ALA A 411 -7.76 -18.61 26.11
CA ALA A 411 -8.53 -17.53 26.71
C ALA A 411 -9.67 -17.05 25.79
N PHE A 412 -9.44 -16.94 24.49
CA PHE A 412 -10.51 -16.61 23.53
C PHE A 412 -11.62 -17.66 23.52
N ASP A 413 -11.28 -18.95 23.57
CA ASP A 413 -12.25 -20.06 23.70
C ASP A 413 -13.10 -19.95 24.98
N GLN A 414 -12.60 -19.25 26.00
CA GLN A 414 -13.27 -18.97 27.27
C GLN A 414 -14.00 -17.61 27.29
N GLY A 415 -14.04 -16.90 26.16
CA GLY A 415 -14.67 -15.58 26.04
C GLY A 415 -13.87 -14.45 26.69
N ARG A 416 -12.55 -14.60 26.80
CA ARG A 416 -11.63 -13.59 27.35
C ARG A 416 -10.64 -13.11 26.30
N ASP A 417 -10.25 -11.85 26.42
CA ASP A 417 -9.19 -11.26 25.61
C ASP A 417 -8.08 -10.75 26.55
N THR A 418 -7.04 -11.57 26.73
CA THR A 418 -5.95 -11.28 27.67
C THR A 418 -5.12 -10.07 27.27
N ALA A 419 -5.02 -9.78 25.98
CA ALA A 419 -4.33 -8.58 25.50
C ALA A 419 -5.14 -7.32 25.77
N LEU A 420 -6.47 -7.36 25.62
CA LEU A 420 -7.34 -6.25 26.00
C LEU A 420 -7.31 -6.01 27.52
N GLU A 421 -7.37 -7.07 28.32
CA GLU A 421 -7.25 -6.99 29.79
C GLU A 421 -5.93 -6.32 30.21
N ALA A 422 -4.79 -6.74 29.61
CA ALA A 422 -3.48 -6.16 29.89
C ALA A 422 -3.36 -4.71 29.40
N ALA A 423 -3.93 -4.37 28.24
CA ALA A 423 -3.96 -2.99 27.74
C ALA A 423 -4.69 -2.05 28.70
N VAL A 424 -5.81 -2.49 29.26
CA VAL A 424 -6.55 -1.72 30.27
C VAL A 424 -5.70 -1.47 31.51
N ASP A 425 -4.93 -2.45 31.96
CA ASP A 425 -4.08 -2.29 33.14
C ASP A 425 -2.86 -1.38 32.89
N LEU A 426 -2.38 -1.27 31.65
CA LEU A 426 -1.34 -0.30 31.25
C LEU A 426 -1.86 1.15 31.14
N LEU A 427 -3.18 1.33 30.98
CA LEU A 427 -3.82 2.65 30.85
C LEU A 427 -4.30 3.24 32.20
N LYS A 428 -4.22 2.47 33.28
CA LYS A 428 -4.55 2.90 34.66
C LYS A 428 -3.31 3.40 35.39
#